data_AF-A0A9Y2K1R2-F1
#
_entry.id   AF-A0A9Y2K1R2-F1
#
_cell.length_a   1.000
_cell.length_b   1.000
_cell.length_c   1.000
_cell.angle_alpha   90.00
_cell.angle_beta   90.00
_cell.angle_gamma   90.00
#
_symmetry.space_group_name_H-M   'P 1'
#
loop_
_entity.id
_entity.type
_entity.pdbx_description
1 polymer ?
#
loop_
_entity_poly.entity_id
_entity_poly.type
_entity_poly.pdbx_seq_one_letter_code
_entity_poly.pdbx_strand_id
1 'polypeptide(L)' 'MHHCVGAPLARLEAQVAFTRLLSRFPRLSLAEDELAWHEGIRIRGLTTLPVRPNE' A
#
# COMPACT_ATOMS: atom_id res chain seq x y z
N MET A 1 -10.47 -1.38 -26.61
CA MET A 1 -10.80 -0.96 -25.23
C MET A 1 -10.24 -2.00 -24.29
N HIS A 2 -9.42 -1.61 -23.30
CA HIS A 2 -8.89 -2.54 -22.29
C HIS A 2 -9.51 -2.21 -20.95
N HIS A 3 -10.19 -3.18 -20.35
CA HIS A 3 -10.70 -3.10 -18.99
C HIS A 3 -9.92 -4.07 -18.12
N CYS A 4 -9.49 -3.62 -16.95
CA CYS A 4 -8.82 -4.50 -16.01
C CYS A 4 -9.86 -5.47 -15.42
N VAL A 5 -9.82 -6.73 -15.86
CA VAL A 5 -10.69 -7.79 -15.32
C VAL A 5 -10.50 -7.98 -13.81
N GLY A 6 -9.31 -7.69 -13.29
CA GLY A 6 -8.99 -7.77 -11.86
C GLY A 6 -9.42 -6.55 -11.03
N ALA A 7 -9.94 -5.49 -11.64
CA ALA A 7 -10.29 -4.27 -10.90
C ALA A 7 -11.28 -4.49 -9.74
N PRO A 8 -12.30 -5.37 -9.83
CA PRO A 8 -13.17 -5.66 -8.68
C PRO A 8 -12.42 -6.34 -7.53
N LEU A 9 -11.55 -7.31 -7.83
CA LEU A 9 -10.79 -8.04 -6.82
C LEU A 9 -9.78 -7.14 -6.11
N ALA A 10 -9.00 -6.36 -6.88
CA ALA A 10 -8.03 -5.42 -6.32
C ALA A 10 -8.68 -4.40 -5.36
N ARG A 11 -9.93 -3.98 -5.64
CA ARG A 11 -10.68 -3.09 -4.73
C ARG A 11 -11.06 -3.81 -3.43
N LEU A 12 -11.53 -5.06 -3.50
CA LEU A 12 -11.86 -5.84 -2.31
C LEU A 12 -10.63 -6.11 -1.44
N GLU A 13 -9.51 -6.49 -2.06
CA GLU A 13 -8.24 -6.69 -1.37
C GLU A 13 -7.77 -5.42 -0.66
N ALA A 14 -7.81 -4.28 -1.36
CA ALA A 14 -7.46 -2.99 -0.76
C ALA A 14 -8.38 -2.63 0.42
N GLN A 15 -9.69 -2.82 0.28
CA GLN A 15 -10.64 -2.58 1.36
C GLN A 15 -10.30 -3.43 2.59
N VAL A 16 -10.13 -4.74 2.43
CA VAL A 16 -9.82 -5.64 3.55
C VAL A 16 -8.47 -5.31 4.17
N ALA A 17 -7.43 -5.12 3.34
CA ALA A 17 -6.08 -4.87 3.80
C ALA A 17 -5.96 -3.54 4.57
N PHE A 18 -6.39 -2.43 3.98
CA PHE A 18 -6.27 -1.11 4.60
C PHE A 18 -7.19 -0.96 5.82
N THR A 19 -8.42 -1.48 5.78
CA THR A 19 -9.31 -1.44 6.94
C THR A 19 -8.70 -2.21 8.11
N ARG A 20 -8.20 -3.44 7.90
CA ARG A 20 -7.61 -4.23 8.99
C ARG A 20 -6.31 -3.62 9.50
N LEU A 21 -5.43 -3.16 8.61
CA LEU A 21 -4.16 -2.56 8.96
C LEU A 21 -4.36 -1.32 9.84
N LEU A 22 -5.18 -0.37 9.38
CA LEU A 22 -5.40 0.90 10.07
C LEU A 22 -6.23 0.73 11.35
N SER A 23 -7.12 -0.26 11.40
CA SER A 23 -7.83 -0.59 12.65
C SER A 23 -6.89 -1.19 13.71
N ARG A 24 -5.90 -1.99 13.28
CA ARG A 24 -4.94 -2.65 14.19
C ARG A 24 -3.81 -1.73 14.66
N PHE A 25 -3.40 -0.78 13.80
CA PHE A 25 -2.31 0.16 14.06
C PHE A 25 -2.78 1.60 13.79
N PRO A 26 -3.65 2.17 14.64
CA PRO A 26 -4.25 3.48 14.40
C PRO A 26 -3.24 4.65 14.41
N ARG A 27 -2.03 4.42 14.94
CA ARG A 27 -0.93 5.40 14.99
C ARG A 27 0.27 5.02 14.13
N LEU A 28 0.06 4.16 13.10
CA LEU A 28 1.13 3.75 12.18
C LEU A 28 1.78 4.99 11.53
N SER A 29 3.11 5.09 11.61
CA SER A 29 3.87 6.20 11.02
C SER A 29 5.02 5.68 10.17
N LEU A 30 5.55 6.53 9.27
CA LEU A 30 6.77 6.20 8.53
C LEU A 30 7.95 6.02 9.48
N ALA A 31 8.80 5.05 9.17
CA ALA A 31 10.05 4.84 9.90
C ALA A 31 11.19 5.71 9.33
N GLU A 32 11.09 6.09 8.06
CA GLU A 32 12.08 6.83 7.29
C GLU A 32 11.39 7.88 6.43
N ASP A 33 12.04 9.03 6.23
CA ASP A 33 11.50 10.15 5.45
C ASP A 33 11.82 10.04 3.95
N GLU A 34 12.90 9.32 3.61
CA GLU A 34 13.32 9.09 2.23
C GLU A 34 12.83 7.71 1.76
N LEU A 35 12.11 7.68 0.64
CA LEU A 35 11.46 6.47 0.15
C LEU A 35 11.95 6.12 -1.25
N ALA A 36 12.36 4.86 -1.43
CA ALA A 36 12.79 4.32 -2.71
C ALA A 36 11.59 3.87 -3.55
N TRP A 37 11.49 4.39 -4.77
CA TRP A 37 10.49 4.00 -5.76
C TRP A 37 11.07 3.00 -6.75
N HIS A 38 10.22 2.13 -7.29
CA HIS A 38 10.63 1.31 -8.44
C HIS A 38 11.00 2.19 -9.64
N GLU A 39 12.13 1.87 -10.28
CA GLU A 39 12.65 2.61 -11.46
C GLU A 39 11.81 2.35 -12.73
N GLY A 40 11.04 1.27 -12.77
CA GLY A 40 10.26 0.89 -13.95
C GLY A 40 8.95 1.66 -14.09
N ILE A 41 8.59 2.06 -15.33
CA ILE A 41 7.37 2.83 -15.63
C ILE A 41 6.06 2.01 -15.64
N ARG A 42 6.15 0.68 -15.55
CA ARG A 42 4.99 -0.21 -15.71
C ARG A 42 4.08 -0.23 -14.48
N ILE A 43 4.65 -0.09 -13.30
CA ILE A 43 3.95 -0.15 -12.02
C ILE A 43 4.54 0.94 -11.13
N ARG A 44 3.68 1.86 -10.68
CA ARG A 44 4.05 2.87 -9.69
C ARG A 44 3.93 2.25 -8.30
N GLY A 45 5.06 2.08 -7.62
CA GLY A 45 5.09 1.54 -6.26
C GLY A 45 6.43 1.80 -5.57
N LEU A 46 6.39 1.77 -4.24
CA LEU A 46 7.58 1.81 -3.41
C LEU A 46 8.23 0.43 -3.38
N THR A 47 9.57 0.41 -3.40
CA THR A 47 10.33 -0.83 -3.23
C THR A 47 10.14 -1.37 -1.81
N THR A 48 10.11 -0.47 -0.82
CA THR A 48 9.84 -0.77 0.58
C THR A 48 9.07 0.40 1.20
N LEU A 49 8.14 0.11 2.10
CA LEU A 49 7.46 1.12 2.94
C LEU A 49 7.79 0.82 4.42
N PRO A 50 8.90 1.38 4.95
CA PRO A 50 9.30 1.14 6.32
C PRO A 50 8.39 1.93 7.27
N VAL A 51 7.78 1.23 8.24
CA VAL A 51 6.78 1.80 9.16
C VAL A 51 7.05 1.41 10.61
N ARG A 52 6.65 2.27 11.54
CA ARG A 52 6.64 2.01 12.99
C ARG A 52 5.20 1.78 13.44
N PRO A 53 4.86 0.59 13.96
CA PRO A 53 3.60 0.39 14.65
C PRO A 53 3.72 1.08 16.02
N ASN A 54 3.30 2.34 16.13
CA ASN A 54 3.26 2.99 17.43
C ASN A 54 2.20 2.30 18.29
N GLU A 55 2.62 1.72 19.42
CA GLU A 55 1.73 1.18 20.46
C GLU A 55 0.84 2.27 21.06
#